data_AF-A0A8T5S3Z8-F1
#
_entry.id   AF-A0A8T5S3Z8-F1
#
_cell.length_a   1.000
_cell.length_b   1.000
_cell.length_c   1.000
_cell.angle_alpha   90.00
_cell.angle_beta   90.00
_cell.angle_gamma   90.00
#
_symmetry.space_group_name_H-M   'P 1'
#
loop_
_entity.id
_entity.type
_entity.pdbx_description
1 polymer ?
#
loop_
_entity_poly.entity_id
_entity_poly.type
_entity_poly.pdbx_seq_one_letter_code
_entity_poly.pdbx_strand_id
1 'polypeptide(L)'
;GLLVAIIFGTILMISKSIADNAYTWLLLESQQNEMNYMQGLYGYNDYVVKLERANLIYYWMEYQVVIVGNIARIGVNIGMFFIAVAFLSFALNDKFDEKTRHIYLVLAGVILFVIIVTTFFSQISLQVS
;
A
#
# COMPACT_ATOMS: atom_id res chain seq x y z
N GLY A 1 -9.21 11.09 11.02
CA GLY A 1 -8.20 10.14 11.50
C GLY A 1 -8.47 8.73 11.00
N LEU A 2 -9.36 8.00 11.68
CA LEU A 2 -9.60 6.58 11.43
C LEU A 2 -9.98 6.24 9.98
N LEU A 3 -10.95 6.95 9.39
CA LEU A 3 -11.33 6.75 7.99
C LEU A 3 -10.16 6.96 7.01
N VAL A 4 -9.34 7.98 7.23
CA VAL A 4 -8.16 8.28 6.40
C VAL A 4 -7.16 7.13 6.48
N ALA A 5 -6.86 6.63 7.69
CA ALA A 5 -5.96 5.50 7.88
C ALA A 5 -6.47 4.22 7.19
N ILE A 6 -7.78 3.95 7.25
CA ILE A 6 -8.39 2.78 6.60
C ILE A 6 -8.31 2.88 5.07
N ILE A 7 -8.66 4.04 4.50
CA ILE A 7 -8.65 4.25 3.05
C ILE A 7 -7.23 4.06 2.50
N PHE A 8 -6.26 4.76 3.08
CA PHE A 8 -4.88 4.67 2.62
C PHE A 8 -4.25 3.30 2.92
N GLY A 9 -4.59 2.67 4.05
CA GLY A 9 -4.17 1.30 4.36
C GLY A 9 -4.69 0.29 3.33
N THR A 10 -5.96 0.42 2.93
CA THR A 10 -6.56 -0.42 1.89
C THR A 10 -5.90 -0.20 0.53
N ILE A 11 -5.64 1.07 0.14
CA ILE A 11 -4.93 1.40 -1.11
C ILE A 11 -3.55 0.75 -1.16
N LEU A 12 -2.79 0.81 -0.05
CA LEU A 12 -1.49 0.16 0.05
C LEU A 12 -1.59 -1.37 -0.14
N MET A 13 -2.58 -2.00 0.49
CA MET A 13 -2.78 -3.45 0.36
C MET A 13 -3.16 -3.87 -1.05
N ILE A 14 -4.04 -3.12 -1.72
CA ILE A 14 -4.41 -3.37 -3.12
C ILE A 14 -3.19 -3.22 -4.02
N SER A 15 -2.45 -2.12 -3.87
CA SER A 15 -1.27 -1.83 -4.67
C SER A 15 -0.21 -2.92 -4.50
N LYS A 16 0.03 -3.40 -3.28
CA LYS A 16 0.94 -4.52 -3.02
C LYS A 16 0.46 -5.82 -3.65
N SER A 17 -0.83 -6.13 -3.51
CA SER A 17 -1.44 -7.30 -4.14
C SER A 17 -1.26 -7.32 -5.66
N ILE A 18 -1.40 -6.16 -6.32
CA ILE A 18 -1.16 -6.03 -7.77
C ILE A 18 0.29 -6.37 -8.13
N ALA A 19 1.26 -5.84 -7.37
CA ALA A 19 2.68 -6.11 -7.63
C ALA A 19 3.04 -7.57 -7.36
N ASP A 20 2.59 -8.15 -6.24
CA ASP A 20 2.85 -9.55 -5.87
C ASP A 20 2.27 -10.54 -6.92
N ASN A 21 1.18 -10.17 -7.60
CA ASN A 21 0.54 -11.00 -8.63
C ASN A 21 0.98 -10.66 -10.07
N ALA A 22 1.82 -9.65 -10.27
CA ALA A 22 2.19 -9.16 -11.62
C ALA A 22 2.85 -10.24 -12.47
N TYR A 23 3.76 -11.02 -11.88
CA TYR A 23 4.46 -12.10 -12.60
C TYR A 23 3.52 -13.23 -13.00
N THR A 24 2.63 -13.65 -12.10
CA THR A 24 1.61 -14.66 -12.40
C THR A 24 0.70 -14.20 -13.53
N TRP A 25 0.31 -12.93 -13.54
CA TRP A 25 -0.47 -12.34 -14.63
C TRP A 25 0.31 -12.38 -15.96
N LEU A 26 1.60 -12.01 -15.96
CA LEU A 26 2.45 -12.07 -17.16
C LEU A 26 2.53 -13.48 -17.74
N LEU A 27 2.67 -14.49 -16.89
CA LEU A 27 2.73 -15.89 -17.32
C LEU A 27 1.42 -16.32 -18.02
N LEU A 28 0.27 -15.98 -17.45
CA LEU A 28 -1.03 -16.31 -18.01
C LEU A 28 -1.26 -15.61 -19.37
N GLU A 29 -0.93 -14.32 -19.46
CA GLU A 29 -1.02 -13.58 -20.72
C GLU A 29 -0.06 -14.12 -21.79
N SER A 30 1.16 -14.49 -21.40
CA SER A 30 2.15 -15.05 -22.32
C SER A 30 1.70 -16.41 -22.87
N GLN A 31 1.16 -17.28 -22.00
CA GLN A 31 0.60 -18.57 -22.41
C GLN A 31 -0.60 -18.41 -23.34
N GLN A 32 -1.53 -17.49 -23.01
CA GLN A 32 -2.67 -17.21 -23.87
C GLN A 32 -2.23 -16.65 -25.23
N ASN A 33 -1.21 -15.77 -25.24
CA ASN A 33 -0.65 -15.20 -26.47
C ASN A 33 -0.02 -16.29 -27.36
N GLU A 34 0.72 -17.21 -26.77
CA GLU A 34 1.31 -18.36 -27.47
C GLU A 34 0.22 -19.28 -28.04
N MET A 35 -0.77 -19.65 -27.23
CA MET A 35 -1.89 -20.49 -27.68
C MET A 35 -2.62 -19.87 -28.88
N ASN A 36 -2.93 -18.58 -28.81
CA ASN A 36 -3.64 -17.89 -29.88
C ASN A 36 -2.80 -17.80 -31.17
N TYR A 37 -1.48 -17.62 -31.04
CA TYR A 37 -0.56 -17.67 -32.18
C TYR A 37 -0.52 -19.07 -32.80
N MET A 38 -0.43 -20.13 -31.98
CA MET A 38 -0.44 -21.52 -32.44
C MET A 38 -1.77 -21.91 -33.09
N GLN A 39 -2.87 -21.30 -32.69
CA GLN A 39 -4.19 -21.45 -33.31
C GLN A 39 -4.35 -20.63 -34.62
N GLY A 40 -3.34 -19.84 -34.99
CA GLY A 40 -3.37 -19.02 -36.20
C GLY A 40 -4.32 -17.83 -36.12
N LEU A 41 -4.73 -17.41 -34.92
CA LEU A 41 -5.63 -16.26 -34.73
C LEU A 41 -4.99 -14.94 -35.16
N TYR A 42 -3.65 -14.89 -35.20
CA TYR A 42 -2.87 -13.75 -35.69
C TYR A 42 -1.45 -14.19 -36.07
N GLY A 43 -0.75 -13.31 -36.80
CA GLY A 43 0.60 -13.57 -37.30
C GLY A 43 1.71 -13.32 -36.27
N TYR A 44 2.95 -13.64 -36.65
CA TYR A 44 4.12 -13.49 -35.78
C TYR A 44 4.36 -12.05 -35.31
N ASN A 45 4.14 -11.05 -36.18
CA ASN A 45 4.30 -9.65 -35.78
C ASN A 45 3.34 -9.26 -34.66
N ASP A 46 2.08 -9.69 -34.71
CA ASP A 46 1.10 -9.41 -33.65
C ASP A 46 1.45 -10.14 -32.34
N TYR A 47 1.99 -11.36 -32.44
CA TYR A 47 2.46 -12.11 -31.29
C TYR A 47 3.57 -11.35 -30.54
N VAL A 48 4.57 -10.83 -31.25
CA VAL A 48 5.68 -10.07 -30.67
C VAL A 48 5.18 -8.78 -30.02
N VAL A 49 4.34 -8.01 -30.72
CA VAL A 49 3.77 -6.76 -30.19
C VAL A 49 2.97 -7.00 -28.91
N LYS A 50 2.18 -8.08 -28.85
CA LYS A 50 1.41 -8.44 -27.66
C LYS A 50 2.32 -8.87 -26.50
N LEU A 51 3.40 -9.60 -26.79
CA LEU A 51 4.37 -10.01 -25.78
C LEU A 51 5.12 -8.81 -25.19
N GLU A 52 5.57 -7.86 -26.02
CA GLU A 52 6.19 -6.61 -25.57
C GLU A 52 5.23 -5.80 -24.70
N ARG A 53 3.97 -5.69 -25.11
CA ARG A 53 2.94 -5.01 -24.32
C ARG A 53 2.71 -5.67 -22.97
N ALA A 54 2.63 -7.00 -22.91
CA ALA A 54 2.45 -7.73 -21.65
C ALA A 54 3.63 -7.47 -20.70
N ASN A 55 4.86 -7.47 -21.20
CA ASN A 55 6.05 -7.12 -20.41
C ASN A 55 5.99 -5.68 -19.88
N LEU A 56 5.58 -4.70 -20.68
CA LEU A 56 5.43 -3.32 -20.23
C LEU A 56 4.38 -3.19 -19.11
N ILE A 57 3.25 -3.88 -19.22
CA ILE A 57 2.21 -3.88 -18.19
C ILE A 57 2.71 -4.55 -16.92
N TYR A 58 3.42 -5.68 -17.04
CA TYR A 58 4.07 -6.36 -15.93
C TYR A 58 4.97 -5.41 -15.12
N TYR A 59 5.90 -4.72 -15.80
CA TYR A 59 6.78 -3.76 -15.14
C TYR A 59 5.99 -2.62 -14.49
N TRP A 60 4.93 -2.13 -15.13
CA TRP A 60 4.10 -1.09 -14.54
C TRP A 60 3.38 -1.57 -13.26
N MET A 61 2.84 -2.79 -13.27
CA MET A 61 2.19 -3.41 -12.12
C MET A 61 3.16 -3.65 -10.95
N GLU A 62 4.40 -4.04 -11.27
CA GLU A 62 5.47 -4.23 -10.29
C GLU A 62 5.91 -2.90 -9.68
N TYR A 63 6.23 -1.89 -10.51
CA TYR A 63 6.79 -0.63 -10.04
C TYR A 63 5.78 0.33 -9.41
N GLN A 64 4.48 0.26 -9.75
CA GLN A 64 3.48 1.18 -9.19
C GLN A 64 3.41 1.12 -7.66
N VAL A 65 3.77 -0.03 -7.05
CA VAL A 65 3.77 -0.20 -5.59
C VAL A 65 4.74 0.73 -4.88
N VAL A 66 5.82 1.15 -5.53
CA VAL A 66 6.77 2.09 -4.95
C VAL A 66 6.13 3.47 -4.81
N ILE A 67 5.50 3.95 -5.88
CA ILE A 67 4.88 5.29 -5.91
C ILE A 67 3.62 5.31 -5.05
N VAL A 68 2.68 4.40 -5.33
CA VAL A 68 1.40 4.32 -4.61
C VAL A 68 1.63 3.95 -3.16
N GLY A 69 2.59 3.05 -2.89
CA GLY A 69 2.93 2.65 -1.53
C GLY A 69 3.50 3.80 -0.70
N ASN A 70 4.35 4.65 -1.27
CA ASN A 70 4.86 5.84 -0.58
C ASN A 70 3.75 6.85 -0.28
N ILE A 71 2.88 7.14 -1.25
CA ILE A 71 1.73 8.04 -1.04
C ILE A 71 0.81 7.48 0.04
N ALA A 72 0.52 6.17 -0.01
CA ALA A 72 -0.36 5.53 0.95
C ALA A 72 0.23 5.53 2.37
N ARG A 73 1.53 5.27 2.53
CA ARG A 73 2.22 5.36 3.83
C ARG A 73 2.11 6.75 4.44
N ILE A 74 2.30 7.80 3.64
CA ILE A 74 2.13 9.19 4.10
C ILE A 74 0.69 9.42 4.56
N GLY A 75 -0.30 8.98 3.78
CA GLY A 75 -1.72 9.09 4.13
C GLY A 75 -2.07 8.36 5.43
N VAL A 76 -1.55 7.15 5.65
CA VAL A 76 -1.73 6.39 6.89
C VAL A 76 -1.11 7.14 8.07
N ASN A 77 0.11 7.67 7.93
CA ASN A 77 0.79 8.42 9.00
C ASN A 77 0.02 9.70 9.38
N ILE A 78 -0.48 10.45 8.39
CA ILE A 78 -1.36 11.61 8.64
C ILE A 78 -2.65 11.17 9.36
N GLY A 79 -3.24 10.06 8.92
CA GLY A 79 -4.42 9.47 9.56
C GLY A 79 -4.17 9.15 11.04
N MET A 80 -3.06 8.47 11.34
CA MET A 80 -2.65 8.11 12.70
C MET A 80 -2.33 9.33 13.56
N PHE A 81 -1.69 10.36 12.99
CA PHE A 81 -1.43 11.62 13.70
C PHE A 81 -2.73 12.26 14.20
N PHE A 82 -3.76 12.37 13.34
CA PHE A 82 -5.06 12.88 13.76
C PHE A 82 -5.72 12.03 14.86
N ILE A 83 -5.54 10.71 14.83
CA ILE A 83 -6.06 9.82 15.87
C ILE A 83 -5.32 10.08 17.19
N ALA A 84 -3.99 10.19 17.18
CA ALA A 84 -3.19 10.50 18.36
C ALA A 84 -3.59 11.84 18.98
N VAL A 85 -3.76 12.89 18.16
CA VAL A 85 -4.23 14.21 18.63
C VAL A 85 -5.60 14.11 19.31
N ALA A 86 -6.52 13.33 18.75
CA ALA A 86 -7.84 13.12 19.36
C ALA A 86 -7.75 12.42 20.73
N PHE A 87 -6.97 11.34 20.83
CA PHE A 87 -6.79 10.64 22.11
C PHE A 87 -6.07 11.48 23.17
N LEU A 88 -5.07 12.27 22.78
CA LEU A 88 -4.43 13.23 23.69
C LEU A 88 -5.43 14.29 24.17
N SER A 89 -6.28 14.80 23.28
CA SER A 89 -7.33 15.74 23.67
C SER A 89 -8.33 15.13 24.66
N PHE A 90 -8.71 13.87 24.49
CA PHE A 90 -9.57 13.17 25.46
C PHE A 90 -8.85 12.89 26.79
N ALA A 91 -7.56 12.56 26.78
CA ALA A 91 -6.78 12.34 28.00
C ALA A 91 -6.60 13.61 28.85
N LEU A 92 -6.58 14.78 28.22
CA LEU A 92 -6.45 16.09 28.88
C LEU A 92 -7.80 16.71 29.29
N ASN A 93 -8.92 16.07 28.96
CA ASN A 93 -10.25 16.61 29.26
C ASN A 93 -10.68 16.25 30.69
N ASP A 94 -10.77 17.27 31.54
CA ASP A 94 -11.10 17.14 32.97
C ASP A 94 -12.56 16.71 33.25
N LYS A 95 -13.40 16.60 32.22
CA LYS A 95 -14.76 16.05 32.36
C LYS A 95 -14.79 14.52 32.42
N PHE A 96 -13.70 13.85 32.06
CA PHE A 96 -13.59 12.40 32.13
C PHE A 96 -12.95 11.95 33.44
N ASP A 97 -13.44 10.81 33.95
CA ASP A 97 -12.89 10.16 35.13
C ASP A 97 -11.41 9.78 34.94
N GLU A 98 -10.64 9.77 36.02
CA GLU A 98 -9.19 9.66 36.00
C GLU A 98 -8.71 8.34 35.38
N LYS A 99 -9.42 7.24 35.67
CA LYS A 99 -9.18 5.92 35.06
C LYS A 99 -9.35 5.96 33.54
N THR A 100 -10.38 6.64 33.05
CA THR A 100 -10.67 6.76 31.62
C THR A 100 -9.64 7.62 30.90
N ARG A 101 -9.20 8.72 31.54
CA ARG A 101 -8.11 9.57 31.03
C ARG A 101 -6.80 8.79 30.90
N HIS A 102 -6.48 7.95 31.89
CA HIS A 102 -5.29 7.11 31.85
C HIS A 102 -5.31 6.12 30.67
N ILE A 103 -6.47 5.51 30.40
CA ILE A 103 -6.65 4.61 29.25
C ILE A 103 -6.43 5.37 27.93
N TYR A 104 -7.01 6.58 27.76
CA TYR A 104 -6.79 7.37 26.56
C TYR A 104 -5.34 7.81 26.38
N LEU A 105 -4.62 8.08 27.48
CA LEU A 105 -3.20 8.43 27.45
C LEU A 105 -2.34 7.23 27.02
N VAL A 106 -2.63 6.04 27.55
CA VAL A 106 -1.96 4.79 27.11
C VAL A 106 -2.24 4.53 25.63
N LEU A 107 -3.47 4.68 25.16
CA LEU A 107 -3.82 4.51 23.75
C LEU A 107 -3.09 5.52 22.84
N ALA A 108 -3.03 6.80 23.23
CA ALA A 108 -2.26 7.80 22.50
C ALA A 108 -0.77 7.42 22.43
N GLY A 109 -0.20 6.95 23.54
CA GLY A 109 1.20 6.49 23.61
C GLY A 109 1.48 5.32 22.68
N VAL A 110 0.60 4.31 22.64
CA VAL A 110 0.73 3.17 21.72
C VAL A 110 0.66 3.62 20.26
N ILE A 111 -0.26 4.50 19.91
CA ILE A 111 -0.39 5.01 18.53
C ILE A 111 0.85 5.82 18.13
N LEU A 112 1.36 6.67 19.02
CA LEU A 112 2.59 7.42 18.78
C LEU A 112 3.80 6.48 18.60
N PHE A 113 3.90 5.44 19.42
CA PHE A 113 4.93 4.43 19.28
C PHE A 113 4.86 3.75 17.90
N VAL A 114 3.66 3.37 17.46
CA VAL A 114 3.45 2.79 16.11
C VAL A 114 3.88 3.77 15.02
N ILE A 115 3.54 5.06 15.12
CA ILE A 115 3.96 6.09 14.14
C ILE A 115 5.49 6.19 14.08
N ILE A 116 6.17 6.20 15.23
CA ILE A 116 7.64 6.28 15.29
C ILE A 116 8.26 5.07 14.59
N VAL A 117 7.78 3.88 14.93
CA VAL A 117 8.24 2.61 14.34
C VAL A 117 8.04 2.62 12.82
N THR A 118 6.83 2.93 12.33
CA THR A 118 6.54 2.93 10.89
C THR A 118 7.36 3.98 10.13
N THR A 119 7.57 5.16 10.73
CA THR A 119 8.36 6.23 10.11
C THR A 119 9.84 5.87 10.04
N PHE A 120 10.42 5.31 11.11
CA PHE A 120 11.81 4.86 11.13
C PHE A 120 12.07 3.77 10.08
N PHE A 121 11.25 2.73 10.04
CA PHE A 121 11.42 1.64 9.07
C PHE A 121 11.19 2.08 7.62
N SER A 122 10.27 3.03 7.38
CA SER A 122 10.06 3.56 6.04
C SER A 122 11.27 4.32 5.51
N GLN A 123 11.98 5.09 6.35
CA GLN A 123 13.19 5.81 5.93
C GLN A 123 14.38 4.90 5.67
N ILE A 124 14.54 3.83 6.46
CA ILE A 124 15.60 2.84 6.23
C ILE A 124 15.36 2.10 4.90
N SER A 125 14.12 1.75 4.56
CA SER A 125 13.82 1.05 3.30
C SER A 125 14.07 1.90 2.04
N LEU A 126 13.99 3.23 2.14
CA LEU A 126 14.26 4.15 1.02
C LEU A 126 15.75 4.38 0.79
N GLN A 127 16.61 4.12 1.79
CA GLN A 127 18.07 4.25 1.66
C GLN A 127 18.75 2.97 1.13
N VAL A 128 18.08 1.82 1.19
CA VAL A 128 18.66 0.50 0.87
C VAL A 128 18.08 -0.10 -0.41
N SER A 129 17.28 0.66 -1.17
CA SER A 129 16.80 0.27 -2.51
C SER A 129 17.64 0.85 -3.62
#